data_AF-A0A6P2AX76-F1
#
_entry.id   AF-A0A6P2AX76-F1
#
_cell.length_a   1.000
_cell.length_b   1.000
_cell.length_c   1.000
_cell.angle_alpha   90.00
_cell.angle_beta   90.00
_cell.angle_gamma   90.00
#
_symmetry.space_group_name_H-M   'P 1'
#
loop_
_entity.id
_entity.type
_entity.pdbx_description
1 polymer ?
#
loop_
_entity_poly.entity_id
_entity_poly.type
_entity_poly.pdbx_seq_one_letter_code
_entity_poly.pdbx_strand_id
1 'polypeptide(L)'
;ALTTTTLDQRGKPRIFDEIVDMGAYEVQVLTPEIPPQPPPIDPIIAPEPLPTDPVIDPEPALVKPVNVLKPTPEDPPTPEIPCLAPCEPQEKPELAVKFAEQLQTDTPDRSPLDLGLEELEMQITQEYRDYLSLDTTPDLTLVEAQAILQRIAQQTGQNPAILYMTFVPPGLETTADFGRSLLASASLDDPFPMAQRSHTLDPNDELQLVLVTPTGTPILKRVRINRGQVAATVSQLARSMARVSNHNYLQPAQELYRWLIAPFKTDLASYGIDHLGIIADTGLRFIPFAALHDGEQFLIAKYSVGLMPSLSLTEHTYQPIQGLPILAMGASEFTHQAPLPAVPLELNLITQEISSGEKLINADFTLERLRAARDRHAYQIIHLGTHGEFNPGSPAESYIELWGDRLTLDRIRELGLNNPPVELLVLSACRTALGSNEAELGFAGFAIQAGVKSALGSLWYVSDLGTLALMSGFYQKLQTAPIKAEALRQAQLAMLRGEITLDGDYLISGDQTLSLPPELLALGSVNLSHPYYWSAFTMIGSPW
;
A
#
# COMPACT_ATOMS: atom_id res chain seq x y z
N ALA A 1 33.76 6.92 -41.20
CA ALA A 1 33.25 5.97 -42.21
C ALA A 1 33.40 4.57 -41.63
N LEU A 2 32.39 3.74 -41.39
CA LEU A 2 30.94 3.78 -41.63
C LEU A 2 30.24 3.34 -40.34
N THR A 3 29.27 4.11 -39.88
CA THR A 3 28.29 3.73 -38.87
C THR A 3 27.22 2.87 -39.52
N THR A 4 27.00 1.65 -39.02
CA THR A 4 25.83 0.83 -39.39
C THR A 4 24.88 0.76 -38.20
N THR A 5 23.84 1.58 -38.28
CA THR A 5 22.65 1.60 -37.45
C THR A 5 21.86 0.30 -37.64
N THR A 6 21.50 -0.39 -36.55
CA THR A 6 20.75 -1.66 -36.54
C THR A 6 19.24 -1.48 -36.36
N LEU A 7 18.73 -0.26 -36.56
CA LEU A 7 17.32 0.08 -36.41
C LEU A 7 16.80 0.72 -37.70
N ASP A 8 15.57 0.38 -38.09
CA ASP A 8 14.90 1.09 -39.18
C ASP A 8 14.48 2.51 -38.74
N GLN A 9 13.96 3.31 -39.67
CA GLN A 9 13.56 4.70 -39.42
C GLN A 9 12.36 4.84 -38.45
N ARG A 10 11.87 3.73 -37.89
CA ARG A 10 10.83 3.64 -36.87
C ARG A 10 11.30 2.94 -35.59
N GLY A 11 12.59 2.65 -35.46
CA GLY A 11 13.18 2.14 -34.21
C GLY A 11 12.96 0.65 -33.94
N LYS A 12 12.64 -0.19 -34.94
CA LYS A 12 12.51 -1.66 -34.75
C LYS A 12 13.70 -2.44 -35.34
N PRO A 13 14.13 -3.56 -34.71
CA PRO A 13 15.18 -4.43 -35.24
C PRO A 13 14.70 -5.19 -36.48
N ARG A 14 15.57 -5.31 -37.50
CA ARG A 14 15.32 -6.07 -38.74
C ARG A 14 15.69 -7.54 -38.56
N ILE A 15 14.78 -8.46 -38.90
CA ILE A 15 15.00 -9.92 -38.92
C ILE A 15 15.49 -10.33 -40.31
N PHE A 16 16.61 -11.05 -40.38
CA PHE A 16 17.06 -11.79 -41.56
C PHE A 16 17.50 -13.21 -41.10
N ASP A 17 16.96 -14.23 -41.76
CA ASP A 17 17.33 -15.66 -41.67
C ASP A 17 17.57 -16.25 -40.26
N GLU A 18 16.49 -16.30 -39.47
CA GLU A 18 16.27 -17.21 -38.32
C GLU A 18 17.39 -17.33 -37.25
N ILE A 19 18.23 -16.32 -37.06
CA ILE A 19 19.14 -16.24 -35.90
C ILE A 19 19.04 -14.85 -35.25
N VAL A 20 18.62 -14.82 -33.98
CA VAL A 20 18.78 -13.65 -33.09
C VAL A 20 20.03 -13.88 -32.25
N ASP A 21 21.05 -13.06 -32.49
CA ASP A 21 22.26 -13.01 -31.66
C ASP A 21 21.95 -12.28 -30.35
N MET A 22 21.79 -13.05 -29.26
CA MET A 22 21.87 -12.54 -27.90
C MET A 22 23.07 -13.21 -27.24
N GLY A 23 24.05 -12.40 -26.86
CA GLY A 23 25.32 -12.88 -26.31
C GLY A 23 25.18 -13.80 -25.09
N ALA A 24 26.03 -14.83 -25.11
CA ALA A 24 26.51 -15.67 -24.01
C ALA A 24 25.50 -16.52 -23.23
N TYR A 25 25.34 -17.80 -23.62
CA TYR A 25 25.65 -19.04 -22.86
C TYR A 25 25.24 -20.25 -23.72
N GLU A 26 26.16 -21.17 -24.02
CA GLU A 26 25.86 -22.42 -24.73
C GLU A 26 25.15 -23.42 -23.80
N VAL A 27 23.94 -23.85 -24.18
CA VAL A 27 23.31 -25.07 -23.67
C VAL A 27 22.83 -25.89 -24.87
N GLN A 28 23.34 -27.12 -25.01
CA GLN A 28 22.89 -28.07 -26.02
C GLN A 28 21.41 -28.41 -25.81
N VAL A 29 20.58 -28.11 -26.80
CA VAL A 29 19.17 -28.54 -26.85
C VAL A 29 19.12 -29.95 -27.43
N LEU A 30 18.85 -30.94 -26.57
CA LEU A 30 18.33 -32.24 -27.00
C LEU A 30 16.84 -32.06 -27.32
N THR A 31 16.44 -32.43 -28.52
CA THR A 31 15.05 -32.46 -28.97
C THR A 31 14.21 -33.43 -28.12
N PRO A 32 13.05 -33.04 -27.59
CA PRO A 32 12.17 -33.96 -26.89
C PRO A 32 11.38 -34.82 -27.90
N GLU A 33 11.50 -36.14 -27.77
CA GLU A 33 10.62 -37.12 -28.42
C GLU A 33 9.17 -36.93 -27.93
N ILE A 34 8.23 -36.98 -28.87
CA ILE A 34 6.79 -36.92 -28.61
C ILE A 34 6.35 -38.27 -28.00
N PRO A 35 5.84 -38.32 -26.76
CA PRO A 35 5.30 -39.56 -26.22
C PRO A 35 3.98 -39.95 -26.94
N PRO A 36 3.72 -41.25 -27.16
CA PRO A 36 2.51 -41.71 -27.83
C PRO A 36 1.25 -41.43 -26.99
N GLN A 37 0.14 -41.13 -27.67
CA GLN A 37 -1.15 -40.86 -27.03
C GLN A 37 -1.65 -42.06 -26.20
N PRO A 38 -2.26 -41.81 -25.02
CA PRO A 38 -2.91 -42.86 -24.25
C PRO A 38 -4.18 -43.36 -24.94
N PRO A 39 -4.56 -44.64 -24.74
CA PRO A 39 -5.77 -45.20 -25.31
C PRO A 39 -7.04 -44.55 -24.72
N PRO A 40 -8.17 -44.58 -25.46
CA PRO A 40 -9.43 -43.97 -25.02
C PRO A 40 -9.96 -44.64 -23.75
N ILE A 41 -10.45 -43.80 -22.83
CA ILE A 41 -11.06 -44.19 -21.55
C ILE A 41 -12.54 -44.58 -21.81
N ASP A 42 -12.93 -45.77 -21.37
CA ASP A 42 -14.32 -46.23 -21.40
C ASP A 42 -15.23 -45.36 -20.50
N PRO A 43 -16.50 -45.10 -20.87
CA PRO A 43 -17.40 -44.24 -20.11
C PRO A 43 -17.71 -44.82 -18.72
N ILE A 44 -17.51 -43.99 -17.70
CA ILE A 44 -17.85 -44.28 -16.30
C ILE A 44 -19.38 -44.36 -16.17
N ILE A 45 -19.86 -45.51 -15.70
CA ILE A 45 -21.25 -45.80 -15.35
C ILE A 45 -21.62 -44.97 -14.11
N ALA A 46 -22.69 -44.19 -14.19
CA ALA A 46 -23.25 -43.42 -13.08
C ALA A 46 -23.77 -44.36 -11.96
N PRO A 47 -23.53 -44.07 -10.67
CA PRO A 47 -24.13 -44.82 -9.58
C PRO A 47 -25.63 -44.50 -9.45
N GLU A 48 -26.43 -45.55 -9.20
CA GLU A 48 -27.87 -45.48 -8.93
C GLU A 48 -28.20 -44.65 -7.68
N PRO A 49 -29.37 -43.97 -7.64
CA PRO A 49 -29.77 -43.17 -6.48
C PRO A 49 -30.24 -44.05 -5.32
N LEU A 50 -29.80 -43.68 -4.10
CA LEU A 50 -30.26 -44.26 -2.84
C LEU A 50 -31.74 -43.90 -2.55
N PRO A 51 -32.48 -44.77 -1.84
CA PRO A 51 -33.92 -44.61 -1.60
C PRO A 51 -34.24 -43.49 -0.60
N THR A 52 -35.36 -42.83 -0.86
CA THR A 52 -35.98 -41.78 -0.05
C THR A 52 -36.72 -42.36 1.17
N ASP A 53 -36.44 -41.80 2.35
CA ASP A 53 -37.20 -42.02 3.58
C ASP A 53 -38.34 -40.99 3.74
N PRO A 54 -39.40 -41.31 4.52
CA PRO A 54 -40.74 -40.85 4.25
C PRO A 54 -41.16 -39.55 4.96
N VAL A 55 -42.15 -38.93 4.32
CA VAL A 55 -42.98 -37.78 4.68
C VAL A 55 -43.56 -37.87 6.10
N ILE A 56 -43.42 -36.79 6.86
CA ILE A 56 -44.26 -36.47 8.03
C ILE A 56 -44.70 -35.01 7.91
N ASP A 57 -46.02 -34.79 7.94
CA ASP A 57 -46.70 -33.51 8.15
C ASP A 57 -48.14 -33.83 8.65
N PRO A 58 -48.93 -32.93 9.26
CA PRO A 58 -48.59 -31.63 9.86
C PRO A 58 -49.36 -31.29 11.20
N GLU A 59 -49.01 -30.13 11.78
CA GLU A 59 -49.86 -29.14 12.52
C GLU A 59 -50.35 -29.41 13.98
N PRO A 60 -50.74 -28.36 14.78
CA PRO A 60 -51.33 -27.07 14.37
C PRO A 60 -50.82 -25.76 15.02
N ALA A 61 -51.26 -24.68 14.36
CA ALA A 61 -51.07 -23.25 14.55
C ALA A 61 -51.57 -22.63 15.88
N LEU A 62 -51.05 -21.42 16.19
CA LEU A 62 -51.80 -20.18 16.49
C LEU A 62 -50.93 -19.17 17.24
N VAL A 63 -50.63 -17.99 16.67
CA VAL A 63 -50.89 -16.65 17.25
C VAL A 63 -50.95 -15.60 16.12
N LYS A 64 -51.99 -14.76 16.18
CA LYS A 64 -52.32 -13.68 15.23
C LYS A 64 -51.43 -12.43 15.40
N PRO A 65 -51.28 -11.59 14.36
CA PRO A 65 -50.55 -10.32 14.45
C PRO A 65 -51.38 -9.24 15.18
N VAL A 66 -50.72 -8.48 16.05
CA VAL A 66 -51.28 -7.26 16.65
C VAL A 66 -50.91 -6.07 15.77
N ASN A 67 -51.95 -5.36 15.36
CA ASN A 67 -51.96 -4.11 14.63
C ASN A 67 -51.39 -2.99 15.54
N VAL A 68 -50.30 -2.33 15.14
CA VAL A 68 -49.87 -1.07 15.77
C VAL A 68 -49.78 0.01 14.71
N LEU A 69 -50.47 1.09 15.04
CA LEU A 69 -50.78 2.26 14.23
C LEU A 69 -49.54 3.02 13.76
N LYS A 70 -49.59 3.50 12.52
CA LYS A 70 -48.81 4.65 12.03
C LYS A 70 -49.14 5.90 12.84
N PRO A 71 -48.14 6.73 13.18
CA PRO A 71 -48.33 8.17 13.31
C PRO A 71 -47.84 8.89 12.05
N THR A 72 -48.72 9.68 11.46
CA THR A 72 -48.46 10.76 10.50
C THR A 72 -47.71 11.91 11.22
N PRO A 73 -46.92 12.75 10.51
CA PRO A 73 -46.01 13.70 11.12
C PRO A 73 -46.73 14.99 11.51
N GLU A 74 -46.46 15.47 12.73
CA GLU A 74 -46.77 16.84 13.16
C GLU A 74 -45.44 17.59 13.36
N ASP A 75 -45.24 18.65 12.56
CA ASP A 75 -44.13 19.59 12.67
C ASP A 75 -44.29 20.45 13.94
N PRO A 76 -43.24 20.61 14.77
CA PRO A 76 -43.16 21.68 15.75
C PRO A 76 -42.50 22.94 15.13
N PRO A 77 -42.81 24.13 15.66
CA PRO A 77 -42.58 25.41 15.00
C PRO A 77 -41.10 25.83 14.98
N THR A 78 -40.71 26.43 13.86
CA THR A 78 -39.44 27.12 13.61
C THR A 78 -39.25 28.31 14.55
N PRO A 79 -38.14 28.41 15.31
CA PRO A 79 -37.72 29.67 15.90
C PRO A 79 -36.92 30.48 14.88
N GLU A 80 -37.46 31.62 14.45
CA GLU A 80 -36.71 32.67 13.75
C GLU A 80 -35.64 33.25 14.70
N ILE A 81 -34.37 33.20 14.30
CA ILE A 81 -33.29 33.95 14.93
C ILE A 81 -32.70 34.91 13.88
N PRO A 82 -32.50 36.21 14.21
CA PRO A 82 -32.17 37.23 13.22
C PRO A 82 -30.72 37.13 12.73
N CYS A 83 -30.51 37.38 11.44
CA CYS A 83 -29.20 37.65 10.87
C CYS A 83 -28.58 38.89 11.52
N LEU A 84 -27.37 38.74 12.07
CA LEU A 84 -26.41 39.80 12.33
C LEU A 84 -25.10 39.48 11.60
N ALA A 85 -24.42 40.55 11.20
CA ALA A 85 -23.33 40.66 10.23
C ALA A 85 -22.01 39.92 10.65
N PRO A 86 -20.95 39.91 9.80
CA PRO A 86 -19.99 38.81 9.69
C PRO A 86 -18.98 38.73 10.85
N CYS A 87 -18.69 37.50 11.28
CA CYS A 87 -17.61 37.21 12.23
C CYS A 87 -16.23 37.28 11.55
N GLU A 88 -15.36 38.13 12.07
CA GLU A 88 -13.92 38.18 11.83
C GLU A 88 -13.22 36.88 12.31
N PRO A 89 -12.00 36.58 11.83
CA PRO A 89 -11.28 35.34 12.18
C PRO A 89 -10.94 35.31 13.67
N GLN A 90 -11.36 34.24 14.36
CA GLN A 90 -11.01 34.04 15.76
C GLN A 90 -9.51 33.71 15.92
N GLU A 91 -8.88 34.40 16.87
CA GLU A 91 -7.52 34.17 17.33
C GLU A 91 -7.31 32.75 17.86
N LYS A 92 -6.10 32.23 17.63
CA LYS A 92 -5.63 30.90 18.09
C LYS A 92 -5.86 30.71 19.59
N PRO A 93 -6.15 29.48 20.07
CA PRO A 93 -6.33 29.23 21.49
C PRO A 93 -5.02 29.49 22.27
N GLU A 94 -5.07 30.47 23.18
CA GLU A 94 -4.01 30.93 24.11
C GLU A 94 -3.34 29.82 24.94
N LEU A 95 -3.92 28.61 25.01
CA LEU A 95 -3.31 27.47 25.72
C LEU A 95 -2.07 26.91 25.01
N ALA A 96 -1.99 27.01 23.68
CA ALA A 96 -0.83 26.54 22.91
C ALA A 96 0.38 27.49 23.06
N VAL A 97 0.12 28.78 23.30
CA VAL A 97 1.16 29.81 23.45
C VAL A 97 1.85 29.72 24.82
N LYS A 98 1.10 29.40 25.88
CA LYS A 98 1.68 29.26 27.23
C LYS A 98 2.57 28.02 27.39
N PHE A 99 2.34 26.95 26.63
CA PHE A 99 3.24 25.80 26.60
C PHE A 99 4.52 26.08 25.81
N ALA A 100 4.44 26.90 24.75
CA ALA A 100 5.59 27.29 23.93
C ALA A 100 6.53 28.29 24.63
N GLU A 101 6.00 29.20 25.46
CA GLU A 101 6.82 30.21 26.16
C GLU A 101 7.57 29.65 27.38
N GLN A 102 7.14 28.53 27.98
CA GLN A 102 7.88 27.86 29.06
C GLN A 102 9.07 27.02 28.58
N LEU A 103 9.27 26.89 27.27
CA LEU A 103 10.37 26.14 26.65
C LEU A 103 11.51 27.03 26.11
N GLN A 104 11.47 28.34 26.36
CA GLN A 104 12.49 29.30 25.91
C GLN A 104 13.35 29.84 27.06
N THR A 105 14.07 29.00 27.78
CA THR A 105 15.36 29.35 28.42
C THR A 105 16.09 28.07 28.81
N ASP A 106 16.78 27.47 27.85
CA ASP A 106 18.03 26.70 27.99
C ASP A 106 18.18 25.90 26.70
N THR A 107 19.17 26.23 25.88
CA THR A 107 19.64 25.30 24.84
C THR A 107 20.12 24.04 25.56
N PRO A 108 19.39 22.91 25.48
CA PRO A 108 19.87 21.69 26.11
C PRO A 108 21.08 21.24 25.30
N ASP A 109 22.09 20.75 26.01
CA ASP A 109 23.23 20.03 25.44
C ASP A 109 22.70 18.90 24.53
N ARG A 110 22.66 19.15 23.21
CA ARG A 110 22.05 18.24 22.23
C ARG A 110 22.92 16.99 22.14
N SER A 111 22.31 15.81 22.34
CA SER A 111 23.05 14.56 22.18
C SER A 111 23.48 14.39 20.72
N PRO A 112 24.68 13.86 20.42
CA PRO A 112 25.10 13.52 19.05
C PRO A 112 24.15 12.56 18.30
N LEU A 113 23.22 11.91 19.02
CA LEU A 113 22.16 11.07 18.47
C LEU A 113 20.94 11.89 17.98
N ASP A 114 20.67 13.06 18.57
CA ASP A 114 19.58 13.95 18.15
C ASP A 114 19.88 14.59 16.79
N LEU A 115 21.15 14.91 16.53
CA LEU A 115 21.61 15.45 15.24
C LEU A 115 21.47 14.45 14.07
N GLY A 116 21.53 13.14 14.35
CA GLY A 116 21.52 12.12 13.30
C GLY A 116 20.15 11.87 12.67
N LEU A 117 19.05 12.04 13.42
CA LEU A 117 17.70 11.80 12.89
C LEU A 117 17.21 12.96 12.01
N GLU A 118 17.45 14.21 12.43
CA GLU A 118 17.08 15.40 11.65
C GLU A 118 17.74 15.38 10.26
N GLU A 119 19.02 15.06 10.20
CA GLU A 119 19.77 14.96 8.93
C GLU A 119 19.28 13.79 8.06
N LEU A 120 18.99 12.63 8.67
CA LEU A 120 18.45 11.46 7.98
C LEU A 120 17.09 11.76 7.34
N GLU A 121 16.19 12.36 8.12
CA GLU A 121 14.86 12.75 7.68
C GLU A 121 14.92 13.82 6.58
N MET A 122 15.82 14.79 6.72
CA MET A 122 16.07 15.82 5.72
C MET A 122 16.54 15.22 4.39
N GLN A 123 17.50 14.28 4.43
CA GLN A 123 18.04 13.62 3.24
C GLN A 123 16.93 12.88 2.47
N ILE A 124 16.12 12.07 3.16
CA ILE A 124 15.04 11.30 2.54
C ILE A 124 13.98 12.24 1.96
N THR A 125 13.63 13.28 2.71
CA THR A 125 12.63 14.27 2.30
C THR A 125 13.08 15.06 1.07
N GLN A 126 14.38 15.38 0.94
CA GLN A 126 14.95 16.07 -0.22
C GLN A 126 14.68 15.30 -1.52
N GLU A 127 14.85 13.98 -1.50
CA GLU A 127 14.67 13.12 -2.68
C GLU A 127 13.23 13.21 -3.24
N TYR A 128 12.23 13.16 -2.35
CA TYR A 128 10.83 13.33 -2.75
C TYR A 128 10.54 14.75 -3.22
N ARG A 129 11.11 15.78 -2.58
CA ARG A 129 10.90 17.16 -3.03
C ARG A 129 11.41 17.39 -4.45
N ASP A 130 12.59 16.87 -4.75
CA ASP A 130 13.19 17.04 -6.08
C ASP A 130 12.38 16.29 -7.13
N TYR A 131 11.99 15.05 -6.82
CA TYR A 131 11.17 14.22 -7.73
C TYR A 131 9.75 14.78 -7.93
N LEU A 132 9.12 15.32 -6.88
CA LEU A 132 7.73 15.77 -6.87
C LEU A 132 7.56 17.29 -7.02
N SER A 133 8.66 18.05 -7.10
CA SER A 133 8.66 19.52 -7.11
C SER A 133 7.85 20.16 -5.97
N LEU A 134 8.19 19.81 -4.72
CA LEU A 134 7.51 20.30 -3.51
C LEU A 134 8.20 21.54 -2.91
N ASP A 135 7.42 22.50 -2.40
CA ASP A 135 7.90 23.83 -2.01
C ASP A 135 8.52 23.94 -0.60
N THR A 136 8.31 22.97 0.31
CA THR A 136 8.75 23.08 1.72
C THR A 136 9.26 21.78 2.32
N THR A 137 10.15 21.90 3.32
CA THR A 137 10.44 20.84 4.30
C THR A 137 10.03 21.29 5.67
N PRO A 138 9.10 20.59 6.31
CA PRO A 138 9.01 20.65 7.76
C PRO A 138 10.32 20.11 8.33
N ASP A 139 11.02 20.90 9.14
CA ASP A 139 12.03 20.35 10.03
C ASP A 139 11.31 19.45 11.04
N LEU A 140 11.82 18.23 11.23
CA LEU A 140 11.26 17.28 12.18
C LEU A 140 12.34 16.84 13.15
N THR A 141 12.17 17.23 14.40
CA THR A 141 13.05 16.84 15.51
C THR A 141 12.67 15.45 16.05
N LEU A 142 13.59 14.82 16.79
CA LEU A 142 13.28 13.58 17.52
C LEU A 142 12.11 13.75 18.49
N VAL A 143 12.04 14.90 19.19
CA VAL A 143 10.98 15.18 20.16
C VAL A 143 9.62 15.21 19.47
N GLU A 144 9.53 15.81 18.29
CA GLU A 144 8.29 15.86 17.50
C GLU A 144 7.92 14.48 16.97
N ALA A 145 8.88 13.72 16.44
CA ALA A 145 8.67 12.34 16.00
C ALA A 145 8.11 11.47 17.14
N GLN A 146 8.68 11.56 18.34
CA GLN A 146 8.21 10.83 19.51
C GLN A 146 6.83 11.30 19.98
N ALA A 147 6.57 12.61 19.95
CA ALA A 147 5.27 13.17 20.28
C ALA A 147 4.16 12.69 19.33
N ILE A 148 4.47 12.52 18.03
CA ILE A 148 3.56 11.91 17.05
C ILE A 148 3.25 10.47 17.49
N LEU A 149 4.26 9.63 17.71
CA LEU A 149 4.07 8.23 18.06
C LEU A 149 3.30 8.04 19.38
N GLN A 150 3.61 8.83 20.40
CA GLN A 150 2.88 8.83 21.68
C GLN A 150 1.40 9.20 21.50
N ARG A 151 1.12 10.21 20.67
CA ARG A 151 -0.25 10.65 20.39
C ARG A 151 -1.03 9.57 19.66
N ILE A 152 -0.45 8.95 18.64
CA ILE A 152 -1.07 7.82 17.94
C ILE A 152 -1.35 6.68 18.92
N ALA A 153 -0.40 6.36 19.80
CA ALA A 153 -0.61 5.32 20.79
C ALA A 153 -1.75 5.61 21.76
N GLN A 154 -1.86 6.86 22.22
CA GLN A 154 -2.93 7.29 23.09
C GLN A 154 -4.31 7.25 22.38
N GLN A 155 -4.36 7.62 21.10
CA GLN A 155 -5.62 7.73 20.35
C GLN A 155 -6.14 6.39 19.82
N THR A 156 -5.23 5.46 19.49
CA THR A 156 -5.57 4.21 18.78
C THR A 156 -5.41 2.96 19.64
N GLY A 157 -4.63 3.05 20.73
CA GLY A 157 -4.22 1.88 21.52
C GLY A 157 -3.20 0.98 20.81
N GLN A 158 -2.76 1.33 19.60
CA GLN A 158 -1.64 0.68 18.91
C GLN A 158 -0.33 1.33 19.36
N ASN A 159 0.75 0.58 19.43
CA ASN A 159 2.05 1.08 19.84
C ASN A 159 3.02 1.10 18.65
N PRO A 160 3.14 2.25 17.95
CA PRO A 160 3.92 2.35 16.73
C PRO A 160 5.41 2.60 17.00
N ALA A 161 6.25 2.10 16.11
CA ALA A 161 7.63 2.55 15.94
C ALA A 161 7.92 2.87 14.46
N ILE A 162 8.87 3.77 14.21
CA ILE A 162 9.35 4.10 12.87
C ILE A 162 10.70 3.44 12.64
N LEU A 163 10.82 2.68 11.55
CA LEU A 163 12.03 2.02 11.13
C LEU A 163 12.55 2.67 9.84
N TYR A 164 13.62 3.44 9.98
CA TYR A 164 14.37 3.98 8.86
C TYR A 164 15.35 2.93 8.32
N MET A 165 15.35 2.73 7.01
CA MET A 165 16.24 1.81 6.31
C MET A 165 17.00 2.57 5.23
N THR A 166 18.31 2.76 5.41
CA THR A 166 19.15 3.52 4.48
C THR A 166 20.44 2.79 4.17
N PHE A 167 21.12 3.23 3.12
CA PHE A 167 22.47 2.77 2.82
C PHE A 167 23.47 3.90 3.02
N VAL A 168 24.62 3.55 3.60
CA VAL A 168 25.70 4.50 3.90
C VAL A 168 27.05 3.94 3.44
N PRO A 169 28.04 4.79 3.09
CA PRO A 169 29.35 4.31 2.71
C PRO A 169 29.99 3.40 3.79
N PRO A 170 30.74 2.37 3.37
CA PRO A 170 31.39 1.46 4.30
C PRO A 170 32.44 2.20 5.15
N GLY A 171 32.62 1.77 6.40
CA GLY A 171 33.68 2.27 7.29
C GLY A 171 33.35 3.52 8.11
N LEU A 172 32.14 4.08 8.00
CA LEU A 172 31.61 5.00 9.01
C LEU A 172 31.28 4.18 10.28
N GLU A 173 31.67 4.58 11.49
CA GLU A 173 31.43 3.76 12.70
C GLU A 173 30.27 4.27 13.56
N THR A 174 30.06 5.59 13.66
CA THR A 174 29.02 6.19 14.54
C THR A 174 27.98 7.02 13.78
N THR A 175 26.85 7.37 14.43
CA THR A 175 25.92 8.41 13.94
C THR A 175 26.61 9.77 13.86
N ALA A 176 27.54 10.05 14.77
CA ALA A 176 28.36 11.26 14.74
C ALA A 176 29.35 11.26 13.57
N ASP A 177 29.85 10.10 13.13
CA ASP A 177 30.68 10.00 11.91
C ASP A 177 29.83 10.14 10.65
N PHE A 178 28.58 9.67 10.68
CA PHE A 178 27.61 9.90 9.61
C PHE A 178 27.22 11.37 9.53
N GLY A 179 26.83 11.99 10.64
CA GLY A 179 26.53 13.42 10.68
C GLY A 179 27.75 14.28 10.40
N ARG A 180 28.95 13.89 10.85
CA ARG A 180 30.21 14.53 10.40
C ARG A 180 30.49 14.29 8.93
N SER A 181 30.15 13.15 8.35
CA SER A 181 30.30 12.87 6.91
C SER A 181 29.33 13.72 6.09
N LEU A 182 28.10 13.88 6.57
CA LEU A 182 27.07 14.76 6.02
C LEU A 182 27.49 16.23 6.13
N LEU A 183 27.91 16.68 7.31
CA LEU A 183 28.42 18.04 7.56
C LEU A 183 29.74 18.33 6.83
N ALA A 184 30.65 17.36 6.71
CA ALA A 184 31.90 17.51 5.93
C ALA A 184 31.64 17.53 4.42
N SER A 185 30.53 16.91 3.96
CA SER A 185 30.04 17.11 2.60
C SER A 185 29.32 18.44 2.40
N ALA A 186 28.82 19.06 3.48
CA ALA A 186 28.25 20.40 3.51
C ALA A 186 29.34 21.47 3.71
N SER A 187 30.29 21.55 2.76
CA SER A 187 31.28 22.63 2.76
C SER A 187 30.57 23.98 2.66
N LEU A 188 30.92 24.92 3.55
CA LEU A 188 30.26 26.23 3.75
C LEU A 188 30.33 27.21 2.56
N ASP A 189 30.99 26.82 1.46
CA ASP A 189 31.19 27.62 0.25
C ASP A 189 30.30 27.19 -0.93
N ASP A 190 29.48 26.14 -0.77
CA ASP A 190 28.54 25.68 -1.81
C ASP A 190 27.09 26.01 -1.38
N PRO A 191 26.37 26.93 -2.07
CA PRO A 191 25.00 27.29 -1.71
C PRO A 191 24.00 26.13 -1.89
N PHE A 192 24.42 25.00 -2.47
CA PHE A 192 23.60 23.80 -2.69
C PHE A 192 24.40 22.50 -2.46
N PRO A 193 24.68 22.07 -1.21
CA PRO A 193 25.58 20.93 -0.98
C PRO A 193 24.99 19.55 -1.27
N MET A 194 23.67 19.42 -1.44
CA MET A 194 22.99 18.11 -1.59
C MET A 194 22.22 17.93 -2.90
N ALA A 195 21.79 19.01 -3.56
CA ALA A 195 20.88 18.95 -4.71
C ALA A 195 21.52 18.47 -6.04
N GLN A 196 22.84 18.25 -6.08
CA GLN A 196 23.54 17.82 -7.30
C GLN A 196 24.42 16.58 -7.14
N ARG A 197 24.41 15.92 -5.97
CA ARG A 197 24.85 14.54 -5.93
C ARG A 197 23.73 13.74 -6.57
N SER A 198 23.82 13.57 -7.89
CA SER A 198 23.32 12.36 -8.53
C SER A 198 23.83 11.23 -7.65
N HIS A 199 22.95 10.68 -6.80
CA HIS A 199 23.26 9.55 -5.95
C HIS A 199 23.60 8.43 -6.93
N THR A 200 24.87 8.31 -7.30
CA THR A 200 25.37 7.07 -7.85
C THR A 200 25.22 6.09 -6.70
N LEU A 201 24.09 5.38 -6.69
CA LEU A 201 23.79 4.36 -5.70
C LEU A 201 24.95 3.37 -5.73
N ASP A 202 25.86 3.47 -4.76
CA ASP A 202 27.04 2.61 -4.76
C ASP A 202 26.57 1.22 -4.31
N PRO A 203 26.74 0.16 -5.14
CA PRO A 203 26.36 -1.18 -4.75
C PRO A 203 27.10 -1.68 -3.50
N ASN A 204 28.19 -1.01 -3.08
CA ASN A 204 28.96 -1.34 -1.90
C ASN A 204 28.53 -0.59 -0.63
N ASP A 205 27.60 0.37 -0.71
CA ASP A 205 27.08 1.02 0.49
C ASP A 205 26.44 -0.02 1.42
N GLU A 206 26.67 0.11 2.72
CA GLU A 206 26.20 -0.83 3.74
C GLU A 206 24.84 -0.42 4.31
N LEU A 207 24.02 -1.43 4.64
CA LEU A 207 22.71 -1.23 5.24
C LEU A 207 22.83 -0.66 6.67
N GLN A 208 22.19 0.48 6.89
CA GLN A 208 21.99 1.14 8.16
C GLN A 208 20.51 1.17 8.52
N LEU A 209 20.20 0.85 9.77
CA LEU A 209 18.84 0.85 10.28
C LEU A 209 18.75 1.73 11.52
N VAL A 210 17.74 2.59 11.59
CA VAL A 210 17.43 3.42 12.76
C VAL A 210 16.00 3.16 13.19
N LEU A 211 15.83 2.68 14.42
CA LEU A 211 14.51 2.49 15.03
C LEU A 211 14.21 3.66 15.97
N VAL A 212 13.12 4.37 15.70
CA VAL A 212 12.57 5.42 16.56
C VAL A 212 11.32 4.87 17.25
N THR A 213 11.34 4.84 18.57
CA THR A 213 10.22 4.39 19.41
C THR A 213 9.56 5.60 20.10
N PRO A 214 8.37 5.44 20.72
CA PRO A 214 7.67 6.56 21.35
C PRO A 214 8.45 7.26 22.47
N THR A 215 9.47 6.59 23.03
CA THR A 215 10.29 7.10 24.14
C THR A 215 11.71 6.57 24.05
N GLY A 216 12.68 7.31 24.60
CA GLY A 216 14.06 6.88 24.68
C GLY A 216 14.90 7.39 23.50
N THR A 217 16.10 6.85 23.33
CA THR A 217 17.00 7.26 22.25
C THR A 217 16.82 6.37 21.01
N PRO A 218 16.90 6.92 19.78
CA PRO A 218 16.89 6.13 18.56
C PRO A 218 17.94 5.01 18.60
N ILE A 219 17.55 3.82 18.15
CA ILE A 219 18.40 2.64 18.18
C ILE A 219 18.99 2.44 16.79
N LEU A 220 20.31 2.64 16.66
CA LEU A 220 21.06 2.39 15.43
C LEU A 220 21.54 0.93 15.37
N LYS A 221 21.34 0.26 14.24
CA LYS A 221 21.97 -1.02 13.90
C LYS A 221 22.62 -0.92 12.52
N ARG A 222 23.89 -1.31 12.43
CA ARG A 222 24.57 -1.53 11.14
C ARG A 222 24.57 -3.00 10.81
N VAL A 223 24.18 -3.32 9.58
CA VAL A 223 24.14 -4.70 9.08
C VAL A 223 25.19 -4.81 7.99
N ARG A 224 26.17 -5.70 8.17
CA ARG A 224 27.27 -5.93 7.21
C ARG A 224 26.76 -6.66 5.96
N ILE A 225 25.97 -5.96 5.17
CA ILE A 225 25.41 -6.38 3.88
C ILE A 225 25.35 -5.13 3.00
N ASN A 226 25.74 -5.26 1.73
CA ASN A 226 25.78 -4.12 0.84
C ASN A 226 24.49 -3.95 0.01
N ARG A 227 24.31 -2.76 -0.55
CA ARG A 227 23.17 -2.38 -1.39
C ARG A 227 22.93 -3.37 -2.52
N GLY A 228 23.99 -3.79 -3.22
CA GLY A 228 23.87 -4.72 -4.34
C GLY A 228 23.29 -6.08 -3.93
N GLN A 229 23.71 -6.62 -2.78
CA GLN A 229 23.20 -7.87 -2.23
C GLN A 229 21.75 -7.73 -1.79
N VAL A 230 21.41 -6.65 -1.07
CA VAL A 230 20.04 -6.42 -0.62
C VAL A 230 19.11 -6.25 -1.83
N ALA A 231 19.47 -5.41 -2.80
CA ALA A 231 18.68 -5.18 -4.01
C ALA A 231 18.46 -6.47 -4.83
N ALA A 232 19.47 -7.35 -4.90
CA ALA A 232 19.34 -8.65 -5.55
C ALA A 232 18.32 -9.55 -4.82
N THR A 233 18.36 -9.61 -3.49
CA THR A 233 17.42 -10.38 -2.68
C THR A 233 16.00 -9.81 -2.74
N VAL A 234 15.84 -8.47 -2.73
CA VAL A 234 14.55 -7.81 -2.95
C VAL A 234 13.97 -8.18 -4.31
N SER A 235 14.78 -8.09 -5.36
CA SER A 235 14.38 -8.48 -6.72
C SER A 235 14.03 -9.96 -6.84
N GLN A 236 14.70 -10.84 -6.08
CA GLN A 236 14.36 -12.26 -6.02
C GLN A 236 13.02 -12.48 -5.29
N LEU A 237 12.80 -11.80 -4.16
CA LEU A 237 11.56 -11.86 -3.40
C LEU A 237 10.37 -11.39 -4.26
N ALA A 238 10.47 -10.21 -4.86
CA ALA A 238 9.40 -9.64 -5.67
C ALA A 238 9.05 -10.53 -6.88
N ARG A 239 10.07 -11.04 -7.61
CA ARG A 239 9.83 -11.96 -8.74
C ARG A 239 9.22 -13.30 -8.33
N SER A 240 9.57 -13.80 -7.14
CA SER A 240 9.02 -15.06 -6.64
C SER A 240 7.59 -14.89 -6.13
N MET A 241 7.28 -13.77 -5.46
CA MET A 241 5.92 -13.50 -4.98
C MET A 241 4.95 -13.08 -6.07
N ALA A 242 5.42 -12.48 -7.18
CA ALA A 242 4.57 -12.08 -8.31
C ALA A 242 4.04 -13.26 -9.16
N ARG A 243 4.27 -14.51 -8.74
CA ARG A 243 3.78 -15.71 -9.44
C ARG A 243 3.27 -16.76 -8.44
N VAL A 244 2.01 -17.15 -8.56
CA VAL A 244 1.38 -18.18 -7.70
C VAL A 244 2.12 -19.52 -7.74
N SER A 245 2.68 -19.89 -8.90
CA SER A 245 3.38 -21.16 -9.09
C SER A 245 4.78 -21.22 -8.48
N ASN A 246 5.29 -20.10 -7.94
CA ASN A 246 6.63 -20.03 -7.40
C ASN A 246 6.59 -20.04 -5.86
N HIS A 247 7.13 -21.09 -5.26
CA HIS A 247 7.20 -21.25 -3.81
C HIS A 247 8.58 -20.93 -3.21
N ASN A 248 9.53 -20.49 -4.04
CA ASN A 248 10.90 -20.16 -3.62
C ASN A 248 11.03 -18.74 -3.02
N TYR A 249 9.94 -18.19 -2.51
CA TYR A 249 9.91 -16.86 -1.88
C TYR A 249 10.39 -16.89 -0.42
N LEU A 250 10.36 -18.05 0.25
CA LEU A 250 10.68 -18.15 1.68
C LEU A 250 12.15 -17.80 1.98
N GLN A 251 13.10 -18.30 1.18
CA GLN A 251 14.52 -18.00 1.40
C GLN A 251 14.81 -16.48 1.34
N PRO A 252 14.47 -15.75 0.24
CA PRO A 252 14.73 -14.32 0.20
C PRO A 252 13.91 -13.53 1.24
N ALA A 253 12.71 -13.99 1.60
CA ALA A 253 11.91 -13.39 2.68
C ALA A 253 12.60 -13.51 4.05
N GLN A 254 13.24 -14.65 4.33
CA GLN A 254 13.98 -14.89 5.58
C GLN A 254 15.31 -14.14 5.63
N GLU A 255 16.01 -14.05 4.50
CA GLU A 255 17.24 -13.25 4.39
C GLU A 255 16.95 -11.78 4.67
N LEU A 256 15.91 -11.22 4.03
CA LEU A 256 15.49 -9.84 4.26
C LEU A 256 14.98 -9.63 5.69
N TYR A 257 14.20 -10.55 6.26
CA TYR A 257 13.81 -10.46 7.68
C TYR A 257 15.03 -10.40 8.61
N ARG A 258 16.03 -11.27 8.37
CA ARG A 258 17.25 -11.35 9.17
C ARG A 258 18.07 -10.06 9.10
N TRP A 259 18.08 -9.38 7.95
CA TRP A 259 18.79 -8.12 7.81
C TRP A 259 17.98 -6.95 8.37
N LEU A 260 16.68 -6.87 8.08
CA LEU A 260 15.89 -5.65 8.29
C LEU A 260 15.16 -5.60 9.63
N ILE A 261 14.70 -6.75 10.14
CA ILE A 261 13.80 -6.81 11.31
C ILE A 261 14.47 -7.49 12.51
N ALA A 262 15.13 -8.63 12.28
CA ALA A 262 15.76 -9.40 13.35
C ALA A 262 16.72 -8.61 14.26
N PRO A 263 17.50 -7.61 13.78
CA PRO A 263 18.38 -6.82 14.63
C PRO A 263 17.68 -6.07 15.77
N PHE A 264 16.37 -5.85 15.65
CA PHE A 264 15.55 -5.13 16.63
C PHE A 264 14.56 -6.03 17.39
N LYS A 265 14.61 -7.36 17.23
CA LYS A 265 13.63 -8.29 17.81
C LYS A 265 13.40 -8.08 19.31
N THR A 266 14.49 -7.89 20.07
CA THR A 266 14.40 -7.63 21.52
C THR A 266 13.86 -6.25 21.84
N ASP A 267 14.24 -5.25 21.04
CA ASP A 267 13.85 -3.85 21.22
C ASP A 267 12.33 -3.70 20.97
N LEU A 268 11.84 -4.21 19.82
CA LEU A 268 10.42 -4.23 19.47
C LEU A 268 9.56 -4.90 20.55
N ALA A 269 10.03 -6.03 21.09
CA ALA A 269 9.34 -6.73 22.17
C ALA A 269 9.37 -5.96 23.49
N SER A 270 10.49 -5.32 23.87
CA SER A 270 10.59 -4.56 25.11
C SER A 270 9.72 -3.32 25.14
N TYR A 271 9.55 -2.67 23.98
CA TYR A 271 8.66 -1.53 23.84
C TYR A 271 7.21 -1.96 23.63
N GLY A 272 6.94 -3.23 23.36
CA GLY A 272 5.58 -3.74 23.08
C GLY A 272 5.02 -3.19 21.77
N ILE A 273 5.86 -3.08 20.74
CA ILE A 273 5.47 -2.54 19.43
C ILE A 273 4.56 -3.52 18.71
N ASP A 274 3.48 -3.01 18.12
CA ASP A 274 2.53 -3.77 17.29
C ASP A 274 2.30 -3.14 15.89
N HIS A 275 2.85 -1.95 15.65
CA HIS A 275 2.83 -1.29 14.35
C HIS A 275 4.23 -0.80 13.94
N LEU A 276 4.62 -1.05 12.69
CA LEU A 276 5.87 -0.58 12.09
C LEU A 276 5.58 0.37 10.92
N GLY A 277 5.88 1.65 11.11
CA GLY A 277 6.02 2.60 10.01
C GLY A 277 7.40 2.46 9.39
N ILE A 278 7.48 2.20 8.09
CA ILE A 278 8.74 1.97 7.39
C ILE A 278 9.06 3.19 6.54
N ILE A 279 10.25 3.75 6.72
CA ILE A 279 10.80 4.78 5.83
C ILE A 279 12.04 4.16 5.16
N ALA A 280 11.96 3.96 3.86
CA ALA A 280 12.92 3.16 3.12
C ALA A 280 13.61 3.99 2.03
N ASP A 281 14.92 3.81 1.92
CA ASP A 281 15.73 4.28 0.80
C ASP A 281 15.37 3.54 -0.51
N THR A 282 15.80 4.11 -1.63
CA THR A 282 15.68 3.55 -2.96
C THR A 282 16.28 2.13 -3.02
N GLY A 283 15.56 1.22 -3.66
CA GLY A 283 15.79 -0.22 -3.73
C GLY A 283 15.05 -1.04 -2.66
N LEU A 284 14.50 -0.39 -1.63
CA LEU A 284 13.84 -1.06 -0.49
C LEU A 284 12.32 -0.80 -0.45
N ARG A 285 11.82 0.19 -1.18
CA ARG A 285 10.41 0.64 -1.13
C ARG A 285 9.43 -0.37 -1.71
N PHE A 286 9.90 -1.28 -2.57
CA PHE A 286 9.11 -2.36 -3.15
C PHE A 286 9.16 -3.69 -2.38
N ILE A 287 9.77 -3.72 -1.19
CA ILE A 287 9.76 -4.93 -0.37
C ILE A 287 8.31 -5.23 0.08
N PRO A 288 7.78 -6.45 -0.16
CA PRO A 288 6.53 -6.88 0.44
C PRO A 288 6.75 -7.18 1.92
N PHE A 289 6.86 -6.13 2.75
CA PHE A 289 7.20 -6.23 4.18
C PHE A 289 6.29 -7.20 4.91
N ALA A 290 5.01 -7.23 4.54
CA ALA A 290 4.02 -8.12 5.11
C ALA A 290 4.45 -9.61 5.06
N ALA A 291 5.17 -10.00 4.01
CA ALA A 291 5.59 -11.37 3.77
C ALA A 291 7.07 -11.65 4.08
N LEU A 292 7.78 -10.74 4.75
CA LEU A 292 9.03 -11.09 5.42
C LEU A 292 8.76 -12.19 6.45
N HIS A 293 9.70 -13.12 6.63
CA HIS A 293 9.45 -14.35 7.39
C HIS A 293 10.56 -14.61 8.40
N ASP A 294 10.22 -14.87 9.66
CA ASP A 294 11.21 -15.03 10.74
C ASP A 294 11.80 -16.45 10.87
N GLY A 295 11.30 -17.37 10.04
CA GLY A 295 11.62 -18.80 10.08
C GLY A 295 10.45 -19.65 10.57
N GLU A 296 9.51 -19.03 11.30
CA GLU A 296 8.31 -19.67 11.84
C GLU A 296 7.03 -19.03 11.28
N GLN A 297 6.99 -17.70 11.15
CA GLN A 297 5.81 -16.95 10.73
C GLN A 297 6.16 -15.71 9.91
N PHE A 298 5.18 -15.21 9.16
CA PHE A 298 5.27 -13.94 8.45
C PHE A 298 5.23 -12.74 9.41
N LEU A 299 5.80 -11.60 9.00
CA LEU A 299 5.89 -10.38 9.80
C LEU A 299 4.53 -9.89 10.30
N ILE A 300 3.49 -10.00 9.44
CA ILE A 300 2.11 -9.64 9.77
C ILE A 300 1.49 -10.46 10.90
N ALA A 301 2.07 -11.59 11.30
CA ALA A 301 1.61 -12.30 12.48
C ALA A 301 1.84 -11.50 13.76
N LYS A 302 2.82 -10.57 13.76
CA LYS A 302 3.23 -9.78 14.93
C LYS A 302 2.93 -8.28 14.78
N TYR A 303 3.12 -7.72 13.59
CA TYR A 303 3.05 -6.27 13.40
C TYR A 303 2.16 -5.89 12.22
N SER A 304 1.39 -4.81 12.36
CA SER A 304 0.89 -4.09 11.19
C SER A 304 2.02 -3.28 10.58
N VAL A 305 1.99 -3.07 9.27
CA VAL A 305 3.07 -2.41 8.53
C VAL A 305 2.53 -1.36 7.57
N GLY A 306 3.24 -0.25 7.42
CA GLY A 306 2.95 0.78 6.44
C GLY A 306 4.22 1.45 5.94
N LEU A 307 4.26 1.83 4.67
CA LEU A 307 5.36 2.55 4.04
C LEU A 307 5.08 4.05 4.11
N MET A 308 6.02 4.83 4.60
CA MET A 308 5.95 6.28 4.63
C MET A 308 7.05 6.83 3.70
N PRO A 309 6.74 7.77 2.79
CA PRO A 309 7.79 8.42 1.99
C PRO A 309 8.81 9.12 2.89
N SER A 310 8.34 9.93 3.85
CA SER A 310 9.12 10.41 4.99
C SER A 310 8.19 10.73 6.15
N LEU A 311 8.73 10.95 7.35
CA LEU A 311 7.90 11.30 8.49
C LEU A 311 7.41 12.74 8.36
N SER A 312 8.26 13.67 7.94
CA SER A 312 7.92 15.09 7.73
C SER A 312 6.92 15.35 6.59
N LEU A 313 6.93 14.54 5.52
CA LEU A 313 5.98 14.68 4.40
C LEU A 313 4.64 13.97 4.61
N THR A 314 4.51 13.21 5.71
CA THR A 314 3.28 12.47 6.00
C THR A 314 2.40 13.26 6.96
N GLU A 315 1.08 13.27 6.71
CA GLU A 315 0.12 13.89 7.62
C GLU A 315 -0.22 12.94 8.78
N HIS A 316 -0.01 13.41 10.01
CA HIS A 316 -0.07 12.57 11.20
C HIS A 316 -1.36 12.72 12.00
N THR A 317 -2.23 13.66 11.63
CA THR A 317 -3.49 13.87 12.34
C THR A 317 -4.38 12.65 12.22
N TYR A 318 -4.48 11.89 13.31
CA TYR A 318 -5.34 10.72 13.41
C TYR A 318 -6.81 11.09 13.22
N GLN A 319 -7.49 10.29 12.42
CA GLN A 319 -8.92 10.34 12.26
C GLN A 319 -9.47 8.90 12.26
N PRO A 320 -10.47 8.60 13.12
CA PRO A 320 -11.19 7.35 13.05
C PRO A 320 -11.82 7.17 11.66
N ILE A 321 -11.51 6.05 11.01
CA ILE A 321 -11.99 5.72 9.66
C ILE A 321 -13.34 4.99 9.65
N GLN A 322 -13.81 4.56 10.82
CA GLN A 322 -15.03 3.77 10.95
C GLN A 322 -16.25 4.63 10.58
N GLY A 323 -17.13 4.08 9.74
CA GLY A 323 -18.33 4.77 9.28
C GLY A 323 -18.10 5.98 8.36
N LEU A 324 -16.86 6.21 7.89
CA LEU A 324 -16.61 7.27 6.91
C LEU A 324 -17.30 6.95 5.57
N PRO A 325 -17.90 7.96 4.91
CA PRO A 325 -18.58 7.76 3.64
C PRO A 325 -17.58 7.43 2.53
N ILE A 326 -17.95 6.45 1.70
CA ILE A 326 -17.10 5.91 0.64
C ILE A 326 -17.64 6.30 -0.73
N LEU A 327 -16.76 6.79 -1.62
CA LEU A 327 -17.01 6.84 -3.05
C LEU A 327 -16.25 5.70 -3.71
N ALA A 328 -16.97 4.69 -4.20
CA ALA A 328 -16.39 3.54 -4.86
C ALA A 328 -16.62 3.64 -6.36
N MET A 329 -15.54 3.65 -7.13
CA MET A 329 -15.59 3.83 -8.57
C MET A 329 -14.75 2.77 -9.29
N GLY A 330 -15.11 2.42 -10.52
CA GLY A 330 -14.30 1.45 -11.26
C GLY A 330 -14.77 1.15 -12.68
N ALA A 331 -13.93 0.44 -13.42
CA ALA A 331 -14.26 -0.10 -14.73
C ALA A 331 -14.07 -1.62 -14.72
N SER A 332 -15.08 -2.34 -15.22
CA SER A 332 -15.04 -3.79 -15.43
C SER A 332 -14.89 -4.16 -16.90
N GLU A 333 -15.21 -3.23 -17.79
CA GLU A 333 -15.18 -3.41 -19.24
C GLU A 333 -14.10 -2.52 -19.86
N PHE A 334 -13.32 -3.09 -20.79
CA PHE A 334 -12.20 -2.40 -21.42
C PHE A 334 -12.10 -2.77 -22.91
N THR A 335 -11.69 -1.81 -23.74
CA THR A 335 -11.47 -2.03 -25.18
C THR A 335 -10.12 -2.68 -25.48
N HIS A 336 -9.10 -2.35 -24.68
CA HIS A 336 -7.70 -2.71 -24.95
C HIS A 336 -7.06 -3.54 -23.83
N GLN A 337 -7.82 -3.84 -22.77
CA GLN A 337 -7.38 -4.64 -21.63
C GLN A 337 -8.36 -5.78 -21.37
N ALA A 338 -7.95 -6.75 -20.55
CA ALA A 338 -8.84 -7.81 -20.12
C ALA A 338 -9.97 -7.24 -19.23
N PRO A 339 -11.20 -7.78 -19.30
CA PRO A 339 -12.26 -7.39 -18.39
C PRO A 339 -11.90 -7.73 -16.93
N LEU A 340 -12.46 -6.97 -16.00
CA LEU A 340 -12.34 -7.17 -14.55
C LEU A 340 -13.72 -7.48 -13.96
N PRO A 341 -14.24 -8.71 -14.13
CA PRO A 341 -15.57 -9.09 -13.68
C PRO A 341 -15.76 -9.03 -12.17
N ALA A 342 -14.69 -8.96 -11.35
CA ALA A 342 -14.82 -8.79 -9.90
C ALA A 342 -15.14 -7.36 -9.47
N VAL A 343 -14.78 -6.34 -10.27
CA VAL A 343 -14.98 -4.91 -9.92
C VAL A 343 -16.43 -4.59 -9.57
N PRO A 344 -17.47 -4.99 -10.35
CA PRO A 344 -18.85 -4.71 -9.98
C PRO A 344 -19.25 -5.32 -8.62
N LEU A 345 -18.75 -6.52 -8.28
CA LEU A 345 -19.01 -7.17 -6.99
C LEU A 345 -18.30 -6.42 -5.86
N GLU A 346 -17.03 -6.08 -6.05
CA GLU A 346 -16.22 -5.31 -5.09
C GLU A 346 -16.90 -3.98 -4.74
N LEU A 347 -17.33 -3.21 -5.75
CA LEU A 347 -17.99 -1.92 -5.51
C LEU A 347 -19.35 -2.07 -4.81
N ASN A 348 -20.12 -3.11 -5.15
CA ASN A 348 -21.40 -3.38 -4.48
C ASN A 348 -21.19 -3.73 -3.00
N LEU A 349 -20.25 -4.63 -2.72
CA LEU A 349 -19.89 -5.03 -1.37
C LEU A 349 -19.53 -3.82 -0.50
N ILE A 350 -18.66 -2.95 -1.01
CA ILE A 350 -18.18 -1.76 -0.31
C ILE A 350 -19.32 -0.78 0.01
N THR A 351 -20.22 -0.54 -0.95
CA THR A 351 -21.21 0.55 -0.88
C THR A 351 -22.59 0.15 -0.39
N GLN A 352 -22.90 -1.15 -0.35
CA GLN A 352 -24.22 -1.66 0.00
C GLN A 352 -24.20 -2.59 1.21
N GLU A 353 -23.14 -3.39 1.37
CA GLU A 353 -23.08 -4.43 2.40
C GLU A 353 -22.24 -4.03 3.61
N ILE A 354 -21.11 -3.34 3.38
CA ILE A 354 -20.15 -3.00 4.44
C ILE A 354 -20.32 -1.56 4.94
N SER A 355 -20.48 -0.59 4.04
CA SER A 355 -20.57 0.83 4.39
C SER A 355 -21.65 1.53 3.56
N SER A 356 -21.95 2.78 3.92
CA SER A 356 -22.77 3.67 3.10
C SER A 356 -21.89 4.47 2.14
N GLY A 357 -22.28 4.52 0.87
CA GLY A 357 -21.50 5.23 -0.14
C GLY A 357 -22.20 5.39 -1.48
N GLU A 358 -21.51 6.02 -2.42
CA GLU A 358 -21.92 6.13 -3.82
C GLU A 358 -21.04 5.22 -4.69
N LYS A 359 -21.66 4.61 -5.70
CA LYS A 359 -20.99 3.74 -6.67
C LYS A 359 -21.06 4.36 -8.05
N LEU A 360 -19.92 4.44 -8.74
CA LEU A 360 -19.83 4.91 -10.14
C LEU A 360 -19.05 3.89 -10.99
N ILE A 361 -19.67 3.31 -12.01
CA ILE A 361 -19.07 2.19 -12.75
C ILE A 361 -19.07 2.44 -14.26
N ASN A 362 -18.06 1.91 -14.95
CA ASN A 362 -17.92 1.95 -16.41
C ASN A 362 -18.12 3.38 -16.93
N ALA A 363 -19.17 3.65 -17.71
CA ALA A 363 -19.41 4.99 -18.28
C ALA A 363 -19.52 6.13 -17.24
N ASP A 364 -19.83 5.82 -15.98
CA ASP A 364 -19.85 6.80 -14.88
C ASP A 364 -18.48 6.92 -14.17
N PHE A 365 -17.51 6.05 -14.44
CA PHE A 365 -16.16 6.10 -13.89
C PHE A 365 -15.25 7.06 -14.67
N THR A 366 -15.56 8.36 -14.56
CA THR A 366 -14.77 9.44 -15.18
C THR A 366 -14.30 10.45 -14.14
N LEU A 367 -13.25 11.20 -14.48
CA LEU A 367 -12.71 12.26 -13.62
C LEU A 367 -13.77 13.35 -13.32
N GLU A 368 -14.59 13.70 -14.30
CA GLU A 368 -15.68 14.66 -14.14
C GLU A 368 -16.70 14.19 -13.10
N ARG A 369 -17.12 12.91 -13.19
CA ARG A 369 -18.09 12.32 -12.26
C ARG A 369 -17.51 12.18 -10.85
N LEU A 370 -16.23 11.86 -10.72
CA LEU A 370 -15.53 11.84 -9.43
C LEU A 370 -15.59 13.22 -8.76
N ARG A 371 -15.20 14.28 -9.48
CA ARG A 371 -15.23 15.65 -8.95
C ARG A 371 -16.64 16.08 -8.58
N ALA A 372 -17.60 15.84 -9.48
CA ALA A 372 -19.01 16.16 -9.22
C ALA A 372 -19.57 15.43 -8.00
N ALA A 373 -19.17 14.17 -7.75
CA ALA A 373 -19.57 13.43 -6.55
C ALA A 373 -18.98 14.05 -5.28
N ARG A 374 -17.69 14.42 -5.33
CA ARG A 374 -16.99 15.04 -4.19
C ARG A 374 -17.46 16.47 -3.88
N ASP A 375 -17.91 17.21 -4.89
CA ASP A 375 -18.53 18.53 -4.69
C ASP A 375 -19.89 18.43 -3.97
N ARG A 376 -20.62 17.32 -4.16
CA ARG A 376 -21.90 17.07 -3.48
C ARG A 376 -21.71 16.52 -2.07
N HIS A 377 -20.68 15.71 -1.85
CA HIS A 377 -20.47 15.03 -0.58
C HIS A 377 -18.98 14.84 -0.29
N ALA A 378 -18.57 15.13 0.95
CA ALA A 378 -17.19 14.99 1.40
C ALA A 378 -16.84 13.51 1.67
N TYR A 379 -16.68 12.73 0.59
CA TYR A 379 -16.18 11.37 0.67
C TYR A 379 -14.72 11.37 1.13
N GLN A 380 -14.48 10.70 2.26
CA GLN A 380 -13.16 10.64 2.89
C GLN A 380 -12.43 9.33 2.57
N ILE A 381 -13.15 8.36 2.00
CA ILE A 381 -12.56 7.16 1.42
C ILE A 381 -12.94 7.12 -0.05
N ILE A 382 -11.93 7.05 -0.91
CA ILE A 382 -12.10 6.90 -2.35
C ILE A 382 -11.53 5.55 -2.74
N HIS A 383 -12.32 4.73 -3.42
CA HIS A 383 -11.89 3.42 -3.91
C HIS A 383 -11.97 3.38 -5.43
N LEU A 384 -10.89 3.00 -6.09
CA LEU A 384 -10.78 2.89 -7.53
C LEU A 384 -10.44 1.44 -7.92
N GLY A 385 -11.39 0.72 -8.52
CA GLY A 385 -11.22 -0.63 -9.05
C GLY A 385 -11.07 -0.63 -10.57
N THR A 386 -9.85 -0.80 -11.08
CA THR A 386 -9.56 -0.69 -12.53
C THR A 386 -8.17 -1.23 -12.85
N HIS A 387 -7.73 -1.15 -14.11
CA HIS A 387 -6.33 -1.34 -14.48
C HIS A 387 -5.47 -0.12 -14.17
N GLY A 388 -4.21 -0.37 -13.81
CA GLY A 388 -3.17 0.63 -13.65
C GLY A 388 -1.87 0.13 -14.26
N GLU A 389 -0.95 1.05 -14.54
CA GLU A 389 0.41 0.71 -14.93
C GLU A 389 1.34 1.80 -14.42
N PHE A 390 2.32 1.43 -13.58
CA PHE A 390 3.34 2.37 -13.11
C PHE A 390 4.67 2.02 -13.77
N ASN A 391 4.95 2.63 -14.91
CA ASN A 391 6.14 2.36 -15.73
C ASN A 391 7.39 3.08 -15.20
N PRO A 392 8.59 2.51 -15.42
CA PRO A 392 9.83 3.18 -15.07
C PRO A 392 10.11 4.31 -16.06
N GLY A 393 10.66 5.44 -15.56
CA GLY A 393 10.93 6.63 -16.37
C GLY A 393 10.19 7.86 -15.86
N SER A 394 9.28 8.41 -16.65
CA SER A 394 8.54 9.64 -16.33
C SER A 394 7.16 9.34 -15.70
N PRO A 395 6.68 10.14 -14.74
CA PRO A 395 5.30 10.08 -14.25
C PRO A 395 4.23 10.08 -15.38
N ALA A 396 4.52 10.69 -16.54
CA ALA A 396 3.61 10.71 -17.68
C ALA A 396 3.39 9.33 -18.35
N GLU A 397 4.28 8.36 -18.13
CA GLU A 397 4.18 7.00 -18.67
C GLU A 397 3.46 6.03 -17.73
N SER A 398 3.17 6.48 -16.50
CA SER A 398 2.40 5.75 -15.49
C SER A 398 0.96 6.26 -15.47
N TYR A 399 -0.04 5.39 -15.40
CA TYR A 399 -1.45 5.79 -15.44
C TYR A 399 -2.41 4.87 -14.67
N ILE A 400 -3.56 5.44 -14.32
CA ILE A 400 -4.78 4.74 -13.91
C ILE A 400 -5.75 4.78 -15.09
N GLU A 401 -6.27 3.63 -15.53
CA GLU A 401 -7.22 3.56 -16.64
C GLU A 401 -8.62 3.96 -16.13
N LEU A 402 -9.12 5.11 -16.59
CA LEU A 402 -10.49 5.57 -16.35
C LEU A 402 -11.36 5.18 -17.56
N TRP A 403 -12.67 5.41 -17.47
CA TRP A 403 -13.53 5.18 -18.62
C TRP A 403 -13.25 6.18 -19.75
N GLY A 404 -12.66 5.68 -20.84
CA GLY A 404 -12.35 6.47 -22.03
C GLY A 404 -11.17 7.44 -21.85
N ASP A 405 -10.42 7.36 -20.75
CA ASP A 405 -9.25 8.20 -20.48
C ASP A 405 -8.18 7.44 -19.69
N ARG A 406 -6.94 7.94 -19.70
CA ARG A 406 -5.85 7.47 -18.85
C ARG A 406 -5.35 8.63 -18.00
N LEU A 407 -5.56 8.52 -16.70
CA LEU A 407 -5.08 9.51 -15.75
C LEU A 407 -3.63 9.21 -15.41
N THR A 408 -2.71 9.97 -16.00
CA THR A 408 -1.28 9.80 -15.78
C THR A 408 -0.84 10.30 -14.40
N LEU A 409 0.29 9.81 -13.89
CA LEU A 409 0.75 10.09 -12.52
C LEU A 409 1.07 11.58 -12.30
N ASP A 410 1.57 12.29 -13.30
CA ASP A 410 1.74 13.75 -13.27
C ASP A 410 0.42 14.52 -13.21
N ARG A 411 -0.67 13.91 -13.67
CA ARG A 411 -2.04 14.44 -13.61
C ARG A 411 -2.82 13.97 -12.39
N ILE A 412 -2.26 13.14 -11.51
CA ILE A 412 -3.01 12.58 -10.36
C ILE A 412 -3.60 13.66 -9.44
N ARG A 413 -2.95 14.83 -9.32
CA ARG A 413 -3.49 15.99 -8.59
C ARG A 413 -4.82 16.50 -9.15
N GLU A 414 -5.13 16.20 -10.41
CA GLU A 414 -6.41 16.51 -11.02
C GLU A 414 -7.58 15.79 -10.34
N LEU A 415 -7.35 14.70 -9.60
CA LEU A 415 -8.40 14.07 -8.77
C LEU A 415 -8.95 15.03 -7.70
N GLY A 416 -8.17 16.04 -7.28
CA GLY A 416 -8.58 17.05 -6.31
C GLY A 416 -8.81 16.51 -4.90
N LEU A 417 -8.17 15.41 -4.50
CA LEU A 417 -8.46 14.67 -3.27
C LEU A 417 -8.02 15.37 -1.97
N ASN A 418 -7.37 16.52 -2.08
CA ASN A 418 -6.94 17.33 -0.94
C ASN A 418 -8.03 18.27 -0.40
N ASN A 419 -9.11 18.50 -1.16
CA ASN A 419 -10.22 19.35 -0.70
C ASN A 419 -11.58 18.82 -1.21
N PRO A 420 -12.49 18.37 -0.33
CA PRO A 420 -12.24 18.05 1.07
C PRO A 420 -11.17 16.94 1.22
N PRO A 421 -10.35 16.93 2.27
CA PRO A 421 -9.28 15.94 2.42
C PRO A 421 -9.78 14.48 2.39
N VAL A 422 -9.08 13.63 1.64
CA VAL A 422 -9.31 12.18 1.62
C VAL A 422 -8.36 11.49 2.59
N GLU A 423 -8.95 10.72 3.50
CA GLU A 423 -8.24 9.91 4.50
C GLU A 423 -7.60 8.67 3.89
N LEU A 424 -8.26 8.06 2.91
CA LEU A 424 -7.79 6.83 2.28
C LEU A 424 -8.19 6.78 0.80
N LEU A 425 -7.18 6.66 -0.07
CA LEU A 425 -7.35 6.25 -1.47
C LEU A 425 -6.99 4.78 -1.61
N VAL A 426 -7.95 3.95 -2.00
CA VAL A 426 -7.69 2.55 -2.35
C VAL A 426 -7.57 2.44 -3.86
N LEU A 427 -6.37 2.11 -4.35
CA LEU A 427 -6.14 1.71 -5.72
C LEU A 427 -6.18 0.18 -5.82
N SER A 428 -7.37 -0.34 -6.08
CA SER A 428 -7.60 -1.74 -6.44
C SER A 428 -7.25 -1.94 -7.92
N ALA A 429 -5.97 -1.73 -8.23
CA ALA A 429 -5.44 -1.71 -9.59
C ALA A 429 -4.07 -2.37 -9.69
N CYS A 430 -3.75 -2.83 -10.90
CA CYS A 430 -2.53 -3.57 -11.17
C CYS A 430 -1.25 -2.70 -11.23
N ARG A 431 -0.17 -3.33 -10.75
CA ARG A 431 1.25 -3.21 -11.15
C ARG A 431 2.08 -1.98 -10.76
N THR A 432 3.30 -2.28 -10.29
CA THR A 432 4.47 -1.40 -10.39
C THR A 432 5.53 -1.97 -11.33
N ALA A 433 6.33 -1.09 -11.95
CA ALA A 433 7.56 -1.44 -12.63
C ALA A 433 8.69 -1.61 -11.62
N LEU A 434 8.79 -2.82 -11.06
CA LEU A 434 9.92 -3.24 -10.26
C LEU A 434 11.23 -2.99 -11.02
N GLY A 435 12.13 -2.17 -10.46
CA GLY A 435 13.52 -2.07 -10.92
C GLY A 435 14.01 -0.72 -11.43
N SER A 436 13.24 0.38 -11.30
CA SER A 436 13.78 1.74 -11.47
C SER A 436 13.46 2.63 -10.28
N ASN A 437 14.41 3.50 -9.94
CA ASN A 437 14.33 4.43 -8.81
C ASN A 437 13.14 5.38 -8.93
N GLU A 438 12.86 5.84 -10.15
CA GLU A 438 11.76 6.75 -10.47
C GLU A 438 10.40 6.08 -10.25
N ALA A 439 10.27 4.80 -10.59
CA ALA A 439 9.05 4.04 -10.29
C ALA A 439 8.86 3.86 -8.78
N GLU A 440 9.95 3.66 -8.02
CA GLU A 440 9.87 3.53 -6.56
C GLU A 440 9.42 4.83 -5.90
N LEU A 441 9.99 5.96 -6.33
CA LEU A 441 9.60 7.30 -5.86
C LEU A 441 8.16 7.63 -6.24
N GLY A 442 7.74 7.29 -7.47
CA GLY A 442 6.35 7.44 -7.90
C GLY A 442 5.38 6.61 -7.06
N PHE A 443 5.75 5.37 -6.72
CA PHE A 443 4.94 4.51 -5.88
C PHE A 443 4.90 4.98 -4.42
N ALA A 444 6.05 5.18 -3.78
CA ALA A 444 6.12 5.59 -2.37
C ALA A 444 5.64 7.04 -2.17
N GLY A 445 5.80 7.89 -3.18
CA GLY A 445 5.30 9.26 -3.23
C GLY A 445 3.86 9.38 -3.71
N PHE A 446 3.18 8.27 -4.04
CA PHE A 446 1.85 8.27 -4.63
C PHE A 446 0.82 8.99 -3.75
N ALA A 447 0.82 8.74 -2.44
CA ALA A 447 -0.09 9.41 -1.50
C ALA A 447 0.12 10.93 -1.49
N ILE A 448 1.38 11.39 -1.53
CA ILE A 448 1.73 12.82 -1.60
C ILE A 448 1.25 13.42 -2.91
N GLN A 449 1.49 12.75 -4.05
CA GLN A 449 1.04 13.23 -5.36
C GLN A 449 -0.48 13.30 -5.46
N ALA A 450 -1.19 12.30 -4.93
CA ALA A 450 -2.64 12.28 -4.88
C ALA A 450 -3.24 13.31 -3.90
N GLY A 451 -2.43 13.84 -2.98
CA GLY A 451 -2.89 14.77 -1.96
C GLY A 451 -3.80 14.11 -0.92
N VAL A 452 -3.56 12.83 -0.64
CA VAL A 452 -4.31 12.03 0.33
C VAL A 452 -3.44 11.71 1.54
N LYS A 453 -4.05 11.47 2.70
CA LYS A 453 -3.28 11.07 3.88
C LYS A 453 -2.67 9.67 3.73
N SER A 454 -3.44 8.76 3.13
CA SER A 454 -3.05 7.36 2.97
C SER A 454 -3.50 6.85 1.61
N ALA A 455 -2.68 5.99 1.01
CA ALA A 455 -3.03 5.24 -0.18
C ALA A 455 -2.78 3.74 0.05
N LEU A 456 -3.69 2.90 -0.41
CA LEU A 456 -3.50 1.45 -0.50
C LEU A 456 -3.27 1.09 -1.96
N GLY A 457 -2.12 0.50 -2.29
CA GLY A 457 -1.75 0.15 -3.66
C GLY A 457 -1.04 -1.20 -3.75
N SER A 458 -0.99 -1.76 -4.96
CA SER A 458 -0.39 -3.07 -5.23
C SER A 458 1.08 -2.96 -5.72
N LEU A 459 1.89 -3.94 -5.34
CA LEU A 459 3.32 -4.08 -5.67
C LEU A 459 3.57 -4.85 -6.97
N TRP A 460 2.57 -5.57 -7.50
CA TRP A 460 2.69 -6.37 -8.74
C TRP A 460 1.32 -6.56 -9.41
N TYR A 461 1.28 -7.30 -10.52
CA TYR A 461 0.03 -7.71 -11.16
C TYR A 461 -0.76 -8.66 -10.26
N VAL A 462 -1.88 -8.18 -9.74
CA VAL A 462 -2.77 -8.90 -8.85
C VAL A 462 -3.83 -9.68 -9.61
N SER A 463 -4.34 -10.74 -9.00
CA SER A 463 -5.47 -11.52 -9.54
C SER A 463 -6.77 -10.81 -9.21
N ASP A 464 -7.67 -10.67 -10.19
CA ASP A 464 -8.99 -10.04 -10.00
C ASP A 464 -9.77 -10.67 -8.82
N LEU A 465 -9.84 -12.02 -8.78
CA LEU A 465 -10.46 -12.77 -7.69
C LEU A 465 -9.72 -12.60 -6.35
N GLY A 466 -8.39 -12.63 -6.37
CA GLY A 466 -7.59 -12.45 -5.16
C GLY A 466 -7.73 -11.05 -4.55
N THR A 467 -7.83 -10.04 -5.41
CA THR A 467 -8.08 -8.65 -5.00
C THR A 467 -9.46 -8.51 -4.39
N LEU A 468 -10.51 -9.06 -5.02
CA LEU A 468 -11.85 -9.09 -4.44
C LEU A 468 -11.86 -9.72 -3.04
N ALA A 469 -11.16 -10.84 -2.87
CA ALA A 469 -11.02 -11.51 -1.58
C ALA A 469 -10.33 -10.62 -0.53
N LEU A 470 -9.21 -9.99 -0.89
CA LEU A 470 -8.49 -9.09 0.01
C LEU A 470 -9.29 -7.83 0.34
N MET A 471 -9.94 -7.20 -0.65
CA MET A 471 -10.72 -5.98 -0.46
C MET A 471 -11.98 -6.25 0.37
N SER A 472 -12.63 -7.40 0.18
CA SER A 472 -13.71 -7.86 1.04
C SER A 472 -13.28 -7.93 2.51
N GLY A 473 -12.19 -8.67 2.79
CA GLY A 473 -11.62 -8.75 4.13
C GLY A 473 -11.18 -7.37 4.67
N PHE A 474 -10.52 -6.56 3.84
CA PHE A 474 -10.00 -5.25 4.24
C PHE A 474 -11.12 -4.32 4.69
N TYR A 475 -12.16 -4.15 3.88
CA TYR A 475 -13.27 -3.26 4.23
C TYR A 475 -14.10 -3.76 5.41
N GLN A 476 -14.27 -5.08 5.56
CA GLN A 476 -14.87 -5.67 6.76
C GLN A 476 -14.07 -5.29 8.02
N LYS A 477 -12.75 -5.50 7.99
CA LYS A 477 -11.86 -5.18 9.13
C LYS A 477 -11.74 -3.68 9.36
N LEU A 478 -11.84 -2.86 8.32
CA LEU A 478 -11.80 -1.39 8.39
C LEU A 478 -12.88 -0.82 9.32
N GLN A 479 -14.03 -1.49 9.44
CA GLN A 479 -15.12 -1.06 10.33
C GLN A 479 -14.79 -1.18 11.82
N THR A 480 -13.76 -1.95 12.19
CA THR A 480 -13.46 -2.29 13.59
C THR A 480 -12.00 -2.08 13.98
N ALA A 481 -11.07 -2.11 13.02
CA ALA A 481 -9.66 -1.94 13.30
C ALA A 481 -9.37 -0.50 13.74
N PRO A 482 -8.46 -0.29 14.71
CA PRO A 482 -8.15 1.05 15.23
C PRO A 482 -7.44 1.93 14.19
N ILE A 483 -6.72 1.31 13.25
CA ILE A 483 -5.92 1.97 12.22
C ILE A 483 -6.04 1.26 10.85
N LYS A 484 -5.77 2.00 9.78
CA LYS A 484 -5.84 1.51 8.38
C LYS A 484 -4.89 0.32 8.13
N ALA A 485 -3.65 0.40 8.62
CA ALA A 485 -2.67 -0.67 8.44
C ALA A 485 -3.05 -1.96 9.20
N GLU A 486 -3.74 -1.84 10.33
CA GLU A 486 -4.23 -3.00 11.09
C GLU A 486 -5.40 -3.68 10.38
N ALA A 487 -6.29 -2.92 9.75
CA ALA A 487 -7.34 -3.49 8.90
C ALA A 487 -6.75 -4.33 7.75
N LEU A 488 -5.71 -3.81 7.08
CA LEU A 488 -4.99 -4.54 6.05
C LEU A 488 -4.33 -5.81 6.60
N ARG A 489 -3.61 -5.70 7.72
CA ARG A 489 -2.97 -6.84 8.37
C ARG A 489 -3.97 -7.95 8.70
N GLN A 490 -5.12 -7.59 9.26
CA GLN A 490 -6.17 -8.54 9.62
C GLN A 490 -6.76 -9.25 8.39
N ALA A 491 -6.96 -8.53 7.29
CA ALA A 491 -7.40 -9.13 6.03
C ALA A 491 -6.34 -10.09 5.44
N GLN A 492 -5.07 -9.68 5.48
CA GLN A 492 -3.96 -10.53 5.03
C GLN A 492 -3.83 -11.80 5.87
N LEU A 493 -3.97 -11.70 7.19
CA LEU A 493 -3.98 -12.85 8.09
C LEU A 493 -5.16 -13.78 7.84
N ALA A 494 -6.35 -13.23 7.59
CA ALA A 494 -7.54 -14.02 7.28
C ALA A 494 -7.33 -14.85 6.00
N MET A 495 -6.78 -14.26 4.94
CA MET A 495 -6.41 -15.01 3.72
C MET A 495 -5.33 -16.06 4.00
N LEU A 496 -4.25 -15.68 4.69
CA LEU A 496 -3.16 -16.59 5.05
C LEU A 496 -3.63 -17.82 5.83
N ARG A 497 -4.61 -17.66 6.72
CA ARG A 497 -5.16 -18.73 7.56
C ARG A 497 -6.26 -19.54 6.88
N GLY A 498 -6.67 -19.16 5.67
CA GLY A 498 -7.80 -19.78 4.98
C GLY A 498 -9.14 -19.47 5.64
N GLU A 499 -9.28 -18.29 6.25
CA GLU A 499 -10.56 -17.77 6.75
C GLU A 499 -11.35 -17.06 5.63
N ILE A 500 -10.67 -16.72 4.53
CA ILE A 500 -11.27 -16.24 3.28
C ILE A 500 -11.02 -17.29 2.21
N THR A 501 -12.08 -17.96 1.74
CA THR A 501 -11.98 -19.15 0.89
C THR A 501 -12.98 -19.14 -0.25
N LEU A 502 -12.70 -19.95 -1.26
CA LEU A 502 -13.65 -20.28 -2.32
C LEU A 502 -14.34 -21.59 -1.98
N ASP A 503 -15.66 -21.60 -2.00
CA ASP A 503 -16.49 -22.80 -1.87
C ASP A 503 -17.47 -22.86 -3.05
N GLY A 504 -17.14 -23.71 -4.03
CA GLY A 504 -17.85 -23.77 -5.30
C GLY A 504 -17.89 -22.40 -5.98
N ASP A 505 -19.11 -21.87 -6.13
CA ASP A 505 -19.38 -20.62 -6.84
C ASP A 505 -19.35 -19.40 -5.90
N TYR A 506 -18.88 -19.56 -4.66
CA TYR A 506 -18.94 -18.54 -3.63
C TYR A 506 -17.57 -18.18 -3.07
N LEU A 507 -17.37 -16.89 -2.82
CA LEU A 507 -16.33 -16.39 -1.95
C LEU A 507 -16.90 -16.21 -0.54
N ILE A 508 -16.30 -16.88 0.44
CA ILE A 508 -16.70 -16.83 1.84
C ILE A 508 -15.65 -16.01 2.60
N SER A 509 -16.09 -14.99 3.35
CA SER A 509 -15.24 -14.17 4.23
C SER A 509 -16.00 -13.85 5.52
N GLY A 510 -15.76 -14.64 6.57
CA GLY A 510 -16.53 -14.56 7.82
C GLY A 510 -18.01 -14.85 7.59
N ASP A 511 -18.88 -13.92 7.97
CA ASP A 511 -20.34 -14.04 7.79
C ASP A 511 -20.82 -13.63 6.38
N GLN A 512 -19.93 -13.13 5.52
CA GLN A 512 -20.26 -12.74 4.16
C GLN A 512 -20.04 -13.89 3.18
N THR A 513 -21.02 -14.08 2.30
CA THR A 513 -20.99 -15.05 1.20
C THR A 513 -21.32 -14.31 -0.08
N LEU A 514 -20.37 -14.24 -1.01
CA LEU A 514 -20.51 -13.54 -2.29
C LEU A 514 -20.59 -14.55 -3.42
N SER A 515 -21.68 -14.51 -4.19
CA SER A 515 -21.82 -15.33 -5.41
C SER A 515 -20.90 -14.79 -6.49
N LEU A 516 -20.03 -15.64 -7.03
CA LEU A 516 -19.07 -15.27 -8.06
C LEU A 516 -19.64 -15.53 -9.47
N PRO A 517 -19.39 -14.64 -10.43
CA PRO A 517 -19.75 -14.87 -11.82
C PRO A 517 -18.86 -15.97 -12.44
N PRO A 518 -19.33 -16.71 -13.47
CA PRO A 518 -18.61 -17.82 -14.09
C PRO A 518 -17.19 -17.49 -14.57
N GLU A 519 -16.96 -16.25 -14.98
CA GLU A 519 -15.67 -15.73 -15.43
C GLU A 519 -14.59 -15.80 -14.35
N LEU A 520 -14.97 -15.65 -13.07
CA LEU A 520 -14.04 -15.80 -11.93
C LEU A 520 -13.83 -17.27 -11.52
N LEU A 521 -14.79 -18.15 -11.85
CA LEU A 521 -14.76 -19.58 -11.52
C LEU A 521 -13.91 -20.41 -12.50
N ALA A 522 -13.69 -19.89 -13.70
CA ALA A 522 -12.83 -20.51 -14.70
C ALA A 522 -11.37 -20.69 -14.25
N LEU A 523 -10.97 -20.08 -13.12
CA LEU A 523 -9.64 -20.17 -12.53
C LEU A 523 -9.39 -21.49 -11.74
N GLY A 524 -10.42 -22.33 -11.56
CA GLY A 524 -10.31 -23.60 -10.83
C GLY A 524 -10.19 -23.42 -9.31
N SER A 525 -9.77 -24.47 -8.59
CA SER A 525 -9.56 -24.37 -7.14
C SER A 525 -8.34 -23.49 -6.82
N VAL A 526 -8.59 -22.23 -6.46
CA VAL A 526 -7.53 -21.27 -6.08
C VAL A 526 -7.29 -21.32 -4.58
N ASN A 527 -6.03 -21.50 -4.18
CA ASN A 527 -5.63 -21.35 -2.78
C ASN A 527 -5.23 -19.89 -2.50
N LEU A 528 -6.14 -19.13 -1.89
CA LEU A 528 -5.95 -17.73 -1.52
C LEU A 528 -4.94 -17.52 -0.38
N SER A 529 -4.45 -18.58 0.29
CA SER A 529 -3.46 -18.47 1.35
C SER A 529 -2.04 -18.16 0.85
N HIS A 530 -1.80 -18.28 -0.46
CA HIS A 530 -0.49 -17.98 -1.05
C HIS A 530 -0.18 -16.47 -0.95
N PRO A 531 1.05 -16.07 -0.56
CA PRO A 531 1.42 -14.65 -0.42
C PRO A 531 1.16 -13.79 -1.65
N TYR A 532 1.25 -14.36 -2.85
CA TYR A 532 0.85 -13.69 -4.10
C TYR A 532 -0.46 -12.89 -3.99
N TYR A 533 -1.46 -13.43 -3.27
CA TYR A 533 -2.79 -12.82 -3.17
C TYR A 533 -2.89 -11.74 -2.10
N TRP A 534 -2.25 -11.93 -0.94
CA TRP A 534 -2.43 -11.04 0.21
C TRP A 534 -1.25 -10.08 0.46
N SER A 535 -0.02 -10.43 0.08
CA SER A 535 1.15 -9.58 0.31
C SER A 535 1.44 -8.57 -0.79
N ALA A 536 0.60 -8.54 -1.83
CA ALA A 536 0.73 -7.62 -2.95
C ALA A 536 0.40 -6.18 -2.56
N PHE A 537 -0.48 -5.97 -1.58
CA PHE A 537 -0.94 -4.64 -1.21
C PHE A 537 -0.19 -4.08 0.00
N THR A 538 0.13 -2.80 -0.06
CA THR A 538 0.77 -2.05 1.02
C THR A 538 0.09 -0.71 1.25
N MET A 539 0.03 -0.31 2.52
CA MET A 539 -0.38 1.03 2.91
C MET A 539 0.80 2.00 2.69
N ILE A 540 0.54 3.15 2.09
CA ILE A 540 1.50 4.19 1.74
C ILE A 540 1.03 5.53 2.32
N GLY A 541 1.93 6.31 2.91
CA GLY A 541 1.59 7.53 3.63
C GLY A 541 1.27 7.21 5.09
N SER A 542 0.26 7.87 5.65
CA SER A 542 -0.10 7.73 7.07
C SER A 542 -0.77 6.38 7.32
N PRO A 543 -0.18 5.44 8.10
CA PRO A 543 -0.77 4.11 8.27
C PRO A 543 -1.89 4.05 9.31
N TRP A 544 -2.13 5.13 10.06
CA TRP A 544 -3.13 5.21 11.11
C TRP A 544 -4.49 5.74 10.68
#